data_AF-A0A1B2DNA7-F1
#
_entry.id   AF-A0A1B2DNA7-F1
#
_cell.length_a   1.000
_cell.length_b   1.000
_cell.length_c   1.000
_cell.angle_alpha   90.00
_cell.angle_beta   90.00
_cell.angle_gamma   90.00
#
_symmetry.space_group_name_H-M   'P 1'
#
loop_
_entity.id
_entity.type
_entity.pdbx_description
1 polymer ?
#
loop_
_entity_poly.entity_id
_entity_poly.type
_entity_poly.pdbx_seq_one_letter_code
_entity_poly.pdbx_strand_id
1 'polypeptide(L)'
;MPRRFVIEAVMVATYGHLLVPSSAIDYVVPYSSILELYDMRDGSDPVMEDPDDDAHVKNKIGELIAFFEDPLNRKKIERTMQVPWRESSPLLLNERIQFTIVHAVDSAQYGEAFDPIETELLLTALKFNLPLLSDQFEFQDKLIQAEIPVQIYDIEDFEFAVEEGISATDMELSKDF
;
A
#
# COMPACT_ATOMS: atom_id res chain seq x y z
N MET A 1 -14.21 12.97 1.43
CA MET A 1 -13.48 11.84 2.05
C MET A 1 -12.17 11.72 1.29
N PRO A 2 -11.04 11.46 1.97
CA PRO A 2 -9.78 11.24 1.26
C PRO A 2 -9.91 10.04 0.31
N ARG A 3 -9.24 10.09 -0.84
CA ARG A 3 -9.11 8.91 -1.72
C ARG A 3 -8.30 7.86 -0.96
N ARG A 4 -8.66 6.59 -1.10
CA ARG A 4 -8.01 5.50 -0.37
C ARG A 4 -7.38 4.53 -1.36
N PHE A 5 -6.14 4.13 -1.11
CA PHE A 5 -5.41 3.16 -1.93
C PHE A 5 -4.81 2.09 -1.02
N VAL A 6 -4.91 0.84 -1.44
CA VAL A 6 -4.10 -0.22 -0.84
C VAL A 6 -2.73 -0.19 -1.48
N ILE A 7 -1.69 -0.16 -0.65
CA ILE A 7 -0.30 0.02 -1.10
C ILE A 7 0.65 -0.65 -0.10
N GLU A 8 1.82 -1.06 -0.61
CA GLU A 8 2.96 -1.41 0.24
C GLU A 8 3.55 -0.18 0.93
N ALA A 9 4.05 -0.35 2.14
CA ALA A 9 4.64 0.75 2.91
C ALA A 9 5.92 1.29 2.24
N VAL A 10 6.72 0.41 1.63
CA VAL A 10 7.98 0.77 0.97
C VAL A 10 7.79 1.72 -0.20
N MET A 11 6.66 1.63 -0.89
CA MET A 11 6.33 2.47 -2.03
C MET A 11 6.29 3.95 -1.64
N VAL A 12 5.73 4.27 -0.46
CA VAL A 12 5.65 5.64 0.03
C VAL A 12 7.03 6.20 0.39
N ALA A 13 7.97 5.35 0.79
CA ALA A 13 9.36 5.75 1.05
C ALA A 13 10.19 5.90 -0.24
N THR A 14 9.86 5.13 -1.27
CA THR A 14 10.58 5.09 -2.56
C THR A 14 10.16 6.25 -3.46
N TYR A 15 8.86 6.54 -3.50
CA TYR A 15 8.30 7.49 -4.46
C TYR A 15 7.90 8.80 -3.80
N GLY A 16 8.78 9.79 -3.90
CA GLY A 16 8.58 11.10 -3.25
C GLY A 16 7.29 11.83 -3.67
N HIS A 17 6.76 11.59 -4.86
CA HIS A 17 5.50 12.21 -5.30
C HIS A 17 4.29 11.71 -4.50
N LEU A 18 4.33 10.49 -3.95
CA LEU A 18 3.31 9.97 -3.02
C LEU A 18 3.24 10.75 -1.70
N LEU A 19 4.29 11.53 -1.37
CA LEU A 19 4.34 12.38 -0.18
C LEU A 19 3.79 13.80 -0.41
N VAL A 20 3.46 14.16 -1.66
CA VAL A 20 2.96 15.48 -2.04
C VAL A 20 1.72 15.42 -2.94
N PRO A 21 0.67 14.66 -2.57
CA PRO A 21 -0.49 14.48 -3.43
C PRO A 21 -1.27 15.78 -3.65
N SER A 22 -1.87 15.88 -4.83
CA SER A 22 -2.78 16.98 -5.22
C SER A 22 -4.01 17.10 -4.30
N SER A 23 -4.49 15.97 -3.76
CA SER A 23 -5.63 15.89 -2.82
C SER A 23 -5.32 15.06 -1.58
N ALA A 24 -6.21 15.05 -0.59
CA ALA A 24 -6.02 14.27 0.64
C ALA A 24 -6.19 12.76 0.38
N ILE A 25 -5.24 11.96 0.88
CA ILE A 25 -5.10 10.51 0.65
C ILE A 25 -5.05 9.74 1.97
N ASP A 26 -5.64 8.55 1.96
CA ASP A 26 -5.49 7.52 2.99
C ASP A 26 -4.82 6.28 2.37
N TYR A 27 -3.55 6.05 2.74
CA TYR A 27 -2.85 4.82 2.38
C TYR A 27 -3.27 3.70 3.32
N VAL A 28 -3.92 2.68 2.77
CA VAL A 28 -4.40 1.50 3.50
C VAL A 28 -3.34 0.42 3.38
N VAL A 29 -2.63 0.16 4.47
CA VAL A 29 -1.38 -0.63 4.43
C VAL A 29 -1.55 -1.88 5.29
N PRO A 30 -1.39 -3.09 4.71
CA PRO A 30 -1.25 -4.31 5.49
C PRO A 30 -0.07 -4.23 6.46
N TYR A 31 -0.25 -4.69 7.69
CA TYR A 31 0.79 -4.60 8.72
C TYR A 31 2.08 -5.36 8.36
N SER A 32 1.98 -6.45 7.60
CA SER A 32 3.13 -7.21 7.10
C SER A 32 4.06 -6.34 6.25
N SER A 33 3.53 -5.46 5.40
CA SER A 33 4.34 -4.54 4.61
C SER A 33 5.07 -3.47 5.45
N ILE A 34 4.55 -3.16 6.65
CA ILE A 34 5.31 -2.36 7.62
C ILE A 34 6.49 -3.15 8.18
N LEU A 35 6.35 -4.46 8.39
CA LEU A 35 7.44 -5.31 8.87
C LEU A 35 8.58 -5.38 7.85
N GLU A 36 8.26 -5.43 6.55
CA GLU A 36 9.27 -5.43 5.48
C GLU A 36 10.17 -4.19 5.50
N LEU A 37 9.65 -3.04 5.94
CA LEU A 37 10.49 -1.85 6.11
C LEU A 37 11.68 -2.09 7.05
N TYR A 38 11.49 -2.88 8.11
CA TYR A 38 12.55 -3.21 9.05
C TYR A 38 13.56 -4.15 8.40
N ASP A 39 13.09 -5.14 7.65
CA ASP A 39 13.94 -6.08 6.92
C ASP A 39 14.78 -5.35 5.86
N MET A 40 14.20 -4.38 5.15
CA MET A 40 14.90 -3.56 4.16
C MET A 40 15.92 -2.59 4.77
N ARG A 41 15.60 -2.00 5.94
CA ARG A 41 16.53 -1.11 6.65
C ARG A 41 17.75 -1.85 7.17
N ASP A 42 17.53 -3.04 7.74
CA ASP A 42 18.57 -3.81 8.44
C ASP A 42 19.27 -4.83 7.51
N GLY A 43 18.70 -5.09 6.33
CA GLY A 43 19.20 -6.01 5.32
C GLY A 43 20.42 -5.50 4.54
N SER A 44 21.20 -6.45 4.00
CA SER A 44 22.36 -6.15 3.14
C SER A 44 21.98 -5.89 1.69
N ASP A 45 20.77 -6.28 1.30
CA ASP A 45 20.32 -6.18 -0.09
C ASP A 45 19.95 -4.72 -0.41
N PRO A 46 20.29 -4.23 -1.61
CA PRO A 46 19.88 -2.91 -2.05
C PRO A 46 18.37 -2.90 -2.34
N VAL A 47 17.70 -1.82 -1.94
CA VAL A 47 16.32 -1.48 -2.33
C VAL A 47 16.31 -0.86 -3.72
N MET A 48 17.33 -0.04 -4.04
CA MET A 48 17.51 0.58 -5.37
C MET A 48 18.83 0.14 -6.00
N GLU A 49 18.88 0.03 -7.33
CA GLU A 49 20.11 -0.35 -8.05
C GLU A 49 21.23 0.70 -7.91
N ASP A 50 20.87 1.99 -7.94
CA ASP A 50 21.82 3.08 -7.74
C ASP A 50 22.12 3.26 -6.24
N PRO A 51 23.40 3.26 -5.82
CA PRO A 51 23.75 3.35 -4.39
C PRO A 51 23.35 4.65 -3.70
N ASP A 52 23.33 5.78 -4.41
CA ASP A 52 22.94 7.06 -3.83
C ASP A 52 21.41 7.10 -3.62
N ASP A 53 20.65 6.59 -4.59
CA ASP A 53 19.21 6.40 -4.46
C ASP A 53 18.86 5.36 -3.38
N ASP A 54 19.61 4.26 -3.27
CA ASP A 54 19.42 3.25 -2.21
C ASP A 54 19.60 3.87 -0.82
N ALA A 55 20.68 4.62 -0.63
CA ALA A 55 20.94 5.33 0.62
C ALA A 55 19.83 6.36 0.92
N HIS A 56 19.34 7.05 -0.10
CA HIS A 56 18.23 7.99 0.05
C HIS A 56 16.94 7.29 0.49
N VAL A 57 16.54 6.22 -0.20
CA VAL A 57 15.33 5.45 0.10
C VAL A 57 15.43 4.79 1.48
N LYS A 58 16.58 4.20 1.85
CA LYS A 58 16.79 3.64 3.19
C LYS A 58 16.66 4.69 4.31
N ASN A 59 17.11 5.92 4.07
CA ASN A 59 16.85 7.02 5.01
C ASN A 59 15.35 7.33 5.13
N LYS A 60 14.60 7.33 4.02
CA LYS A 60 13.15 7.52 4.03
C LYS A 60 12.39 6.38 4.70
N ILE A 61 12.83 5.14 4.52
CA ILE A 61 12.34 3.98 5.27
C ILE A 61 12.53 4.22 6.77
N GLY A 62 13.70 4.70 7.19
CA GLY A 62 13.99 5.06 8.59
C GLY A 62 13.04 6.13 9.15
N GLU A 63 12.75 7.18 8.38
CA GLU A 63 11.78 8.22 8.75
C GLU A 63 10.37 7.63 8.93
N LEU A 64 9.95 6.74 8.02
CA LEU A 64 8.63 6.12 8.05
C LEU A 64 8.48 5.12 9.22
N ILE A 65 9.52 4.34 9.52
CA ILE A 65 9.57 3.49 10.72
C ILE A 65 9.42 4.35 11.98
N ALA A 66 10.20 5.43 12.11
CA ALA A 66 10.11 6.32 13.27
C ALA A 66 8.70 6.91 13.43
N PHE A 67 8.02 7.21 12.33
CA PHE A 67 6.62 7.64 12.35
C PHE A 67 5.67 6.56 12.89
N PHE A 68 5.81 5.30 12.45
CA PHE A 68 4.98 4.20 12.96
C PHE A 68 5.30 3.84 14.42
N GLU A 69 6.54 4.03 14.85
CA GLU A 69 7.00 3.77 16.21
C GLU A 69 6.63 4.87 17.22
N ASP A 70 6.18 6.05 16.76
CA ASP A 70 5.67 7.09 17.65
C ASP A 70 4.66 6.47 18.65
N PRO A 71 4.77 6.77 19.96
CA PRO A 71 3.97 6.07 20.98
C PRO A 71 2.47 6.06 20.73
N LEU A 72 1.91 7.11 20.11
CA LEU A 72 0.49 7.16 19.79
C LEU A 72 0.16 6.27 18.59
N ASN A 73 0.98 6.32 17.55
CA ASN A 73 0.80 5.53 16.34
C ASN A 73 0.99 4.05 16.63
N ARG A 74 2.08 3.67 17.31
CA ARG A 74 2.34 2.29 17.72
C ARG A 74 1.18 1.71 18.53
N LYS A 75 0.64 2.47 19.49
CA LYS A 75 -0.52 2.03 20.28
C LYS A 75 -1.79 1.80 19.44
N LYS A 76 -2.00 2.60 18.39
CA LYS A 76 -3.13 2.38 17.45
C LYS A 76 -2.91 1.11 16.63
N ILE A 77 -1.68 0.85 16.18
CA ILE A 77 -1.31 -0.36 15.44
C ILE A 77 -1.47 -1.60 16.32
N GLU A 78 -0.88 -1.61 17.52
CA GLU A 78 -0.96 -2.73 18.49
C GLU A 78 -2.42 -3.15 18.80
N ARG A 79 -3.32 -2.18 18.95
CA ARG A 79 -4.76 -2.44 19.18
C ARG A 79 -5.44 -3.08 17.97
N THR A 80 -4.97 -2.77 16.78
CA THR A 80 -5.49 -3.27 15.51
C THR A 80 -5.15 -4.74 15.35
N MET A 81 -3.92 -5.13 15.72
CA MET A 81 -3.41 -6.51 15.61
C MET A 81 -4.15 -7.53 16.50
N GLN A 82 -5.04 -7.09 17.39
CA GLN A 82 -5.83 -8.00 18.24
C GLN A 82 -6.95 -8.73 17.48
N VAL A 83 -7.39 -8.19 16.33
CA VAL A 83 -8.52 -8.72 15.58
C VAL A 83 -8.16 -8.75 14.10
N PRO A 84 -8.28 -9.90 13.41
CA PRO A 84 -8.11 -9.98 11.96
C PRO A 84 -8.98 -8.97 11.22
N TRP A 85 -8.43 -8.39 10.17
CA TRP A 85 -9.08 -7.41 9.29
C TRP A 85 -9.52 -6.11 9.97
N ARG A 86 -9.05 -5.85 11.17
CA ARG A 86 -9.31 -4.57 11.82
C ARG A 86 -8.50 -3.48 11.13
N GLU A 87 -9.12 -2.33 10.92
CA GLU A 87 -8.47 -1.09 10.53
C GLU A 87 -8.04 -0.32 11.78
N SER A 88 -6.86 0.29 11.75
CA SER A 88 -6.44 1.24 12.78
C SER A 88 -7.24 2.53 12.71
N SER A 89 -7.21 3.32 13.79
CA SER A 89 -7.53 4.74 13.62
C SER A 89 -6.46 5.39 12.71
N PRO A 90 -6.81 6.42 11.93
CA PRO A 90 -5.86 7.08 11.04
C PRO A 90 -4.58 7.54 11.77
N LEU A 91 -3.44 7.28 11.15
CA LEU A 91 -2.13 7.79 11.53
C LEU A 91 -1.84 8.97 10.61
N LEU A 92 -1.92 10.19 11.15
CA LEU A 92 -1.74 11.40 10.34
C LEU A 92 -0.25 11.65 10.13
N LEU A 93 0.22 11.53 8.89
CA LEU A 93 1.58 11.92 8.52
C LEU A 93 1.67 13.45 8.38
N ASN A 94 0.68 14.04 7.72
CA ASN A 94 0.51 15.48 7.57
C ASN A 94 -0.96 15.84 7.28
N GLU A 95 -1.25 17.07 6.87
CA GLU A 95 -2.62 17.53 6.59
C GLU A 95 -3.29 16.85 5.39
N ARG A 96 -2.51 16.28 4.47
CA ARG A 96 -2.99 15.62 3.24
C ARG A 96 -2.84 14.11 3.28
N ILE A 97 -1.95 13.56 4.10
CA ILE A 97 -1.62 12.14 4.10
C ILE A 97 -1.92 11.54 5.46
N GLN A 98 -2.66 10.44 5.42
CA GLN A 98 -2.82 9.55 6.55
C GLN A 98 -2.61 8.09 6.14
N PHE A 99 -2.28 7.27 7.12
CA PHE A 99 -2.22 5.81 6.98
C PHE A 99 -3.32 5.15 7.80
N THR A 100 -3.96 4.15 7.21
CA THR A 100 -4.82 3.18 7.90
C THR A 100 -4.15 1.82 7.85
N ILE A 101 -3.77 1.30 9.01
CA ILE A 101 -3.08 0.01 9.08
C ILE A 101 -4.11 -1.10 9.21
N VAL A 102 -3.93 -2.17 8.45
CA VAL A 102 -4.84 -3.33 8.45
C VAL A 102 -4.11 -4.54 9.01
N HIS A 103 -4.72 -5.23 9.96
CA HIS A 103 -4.30 -6.57 10.34
C HIS A 103 -4.81 -7.58 9.29
N ALA A 104 -4.26 -7.51 8.08
CA ALA A 104 -4.58 -8.46 7.04
C ALA A 104 -4.14 -9.85 7.48
N VAL A 105 -4.87 -10.87 7.06
CA VAL A 105 -4.53 -12.26 7.34
C VAL A 105 -4.62 -13.01 6.04
N ASP A 106 -3.51 -13.59 5.61
CA ASP A 106 -3.51 -14.50 4.47
C ASP A 106 -4.50 -15.65 4.72
N SER A 107 -5.50 -15.73 3.85
CA SER A 107 -6.28 -16.93 3.65
C SER A 107 -5.86 -17.47 2.29
N ALA A 108 -5.20 -18.63 2.28
CA ALA A 108 -4.49 -19.27 1.16
C ALA A 108 -5.23 -19.44 -0.19
N GLN A 109 -6.41 -18.83 -0.37
CA GLN A 109 -7.13 -18.68 -1.63
C GLN A 109 -6.26 -18.18 -2.78
N TYR A 110 -5.28 -17.31 -2.51
CA TYR A 110 -4.37 -16.76 -3.53
C TYR A 110 -2.88 -17.08 -3.30
N GLY A 111 -2.53 -17.67 -2.16
CA GLY A 111 -1.14 -17.90 -1.76
C GLY A 111 -0.35 -18.94 -2.58
N GLU A 112 -0.96 -19.58 -3.59
CA GLU A 112 -0.22 -20.39 -4.57
C GLU A 112 0.30 -19.56 -5.75
N ALA A 113 -0.36 -18.45 -6.08
CA ALA A 113 -0.04 -17.60 -7.23
C ALA A 113 0.67 -16.30 -6.83
N PHE A 114 0.44 -15.86 -5.61
CA PHE A 114 0.96 -14.62 -5.05
C PHE A 114 1.81 -14.92 -3.82
N ASP A 115 2.84 -14.14 -3.59
CA ASP A 115 3.57 -14.23 -2.32
C ASP A 115 2.70 -13.73 -1.14
N PRO A 116 3.13 -13.90 0.12
CA PRO A 116 2.32 -13.50 1.28
C PRO A 116 1.95 -12.00 1.31
N ILE A 117 2.83 -11.11 0.87
CA ILE A 117 2.60 -9.66 0.87
C ILE A 117 1.63 -9.28 -0.24
N GLU A 118 1.89 -9.76 -1.46
CA GLU A 118 0.98 -9.63 -2.60
C GLU A 118 -0.42 -10.14 -2.25
N THR A 119 -0.51 -11.28 -1.56
CA THR A 119 -1.77 -11.89 -1.11
C THR A 119 -2.49 -10.99 -0.12
N GLU A 120 -1.80 -10.43 0.87
CA GLU A 120 -2.41 -9.54 1.86
C GLU A 120 -2.86 -8.20 1.26
N LEU A 121 -2.10 -7.63 0.32
CA LEU A 121 -2.51 -6.45 -0.44
C LEU A 121 -3.79 -6.72 -1.22
N LEU A 122 -3.80 -7.82 -1.99
CA LEU A 122 -4.95 -8.22 -2.78
C LEU A 122 -6.19 -8.45 -1.90
N LEU A 123 -6.06 -9.25 -0.85
CA LEU A 123 -7.19 -9.55 0.04
C LEU A 123 -7.70 -8.28 0.75
N THR A 124 -6.81 -7.36 1.09
CA THR A 124 -7.20 -6.05 1.65
C THR A 124 -7.99 -5.24 0.63
N ALA A 125 -7.51 -5.14 -0.61
CA ALA A 125 -8.19 -4.43 -1.69
C ALA A 125 -9.58 -4.99 -1.98
N LEU A 126 -9.71 -6.32 -2.08
CA LEU A 126 -11.00 -7.00 -2.28
C LEU A 126 -11.94 -6.79 -1.10
N LYS A 127 -11.45 -6.94 0.13
CA LYS A 127 -12.29 -6.84 1.34
C LYS A 127 -12.89 -5.45 1.51
N PHE A 128 -12.10 -4.42 1.26
CA PHE A 128 -12.51 -3.03 1.47
C PHE A 128 -12.99 -2.36 0.18
N ASN A 129 -13.00 -3.07 -0.94
CA ASN A 129 -13.33 -2.56 -2.27
C ASN A 129 -12.54 -1.28 -2.59
N LEU A 130 -11.22 -1.38 -2.46
CA LEU A 130 -10.27 -0.28 -2.66
C LEU A 130 -9.34 -0.60 -3.83
N PRO A 131 -8.92 0.41 -4.60
CA PRO A 131 -7.91 0.22 -5.62
C PRO A 131 -6.53 -0.08 -5.02
N LEU A 132 -5.76 -0.90 -5.72
CA LEU A 132 -4.33 -1.10 -5.50
C LEU A 132 -3.52 0.00 -6.21
N LEU A 133 -2.41 0.39 -5.60
CA LEU A 133 -1.37 1.21 -6.22
C LEU A 133 -0.05 0.45 -6.12
N SER A 134 0.62 0.22 -7.24
CA SER A 134 1.88 -0.54 -7.28
C SER A 134 2.69 -0.19 -8.54
N ASP A 135 4.02 -0.33 -8.48
CA ASP A 135 4.94 -0.27 -9.62
C ASP A 135 5.40 -1.67 -10.08
N GLN A 136 4.99 -2.73 -9.38
CA GLN A 136 5.49 -4.08 -9.61
C GLN A 136 4.76 -4.72 -10.78
N PHE A 137 5.32 -4.60 -11.98
CA PHE A 137 4.73 -5.15 -13.21
C PHE A 137 4.40 -6.65 -13.11
N GLU A 138 5.24 -7.46 -12.45
CA GLU A 138 4.95 -8.89 -12.26
C GLU A 138 3.70 -9.11 -11.42
N PHE A 139 3.49 -8.32 -10.36
CA PHE A 139 2.29 -8.40 -9.54
C PHE A 139 1.04 -7.97 -10.33
N GLN A 140 1.14 -6.85 -11.06
CA GLN A 140 0.07 -6.37 -11.95
C GLN A 140 -0.32 -7.44 -12.99
N ASP A 141 0.67 -8.06 -13.64
CA ASP A 141 0.45 -9.12 -14.63
C ASP A 141 -0.22 -10.35 -14.02
N LYS A 142 0.20 -10.80 -12.82
CA LYS A 142 -0.44 -11.91 -12.10
C LYS A 142 -1.91 -11.62 -11.83
N LEU A 143 -2.25 -10.41 -11.40
CA LEU A 143 -3.63 -9.99 -11.13
C LEU A 143 -4.50 -10.05 -12.40
N ILE A 144 -3.97 -9.57 -13.52
CA ILE A 144 -4.64 -9.59 -14.83
C ILE A 144 -4.84 -11.03 -15.31
N GLN A 145 -3.78 -11.85 -15.28
CA GLN A 145 -3.82 -13.24 -15.74
C GLN A 145 -4.79 -14.11 -14.92
N ALA A 146 -4.89 -13.84 -13.62
CA ALA A 146 -5.82 -14.53 -12.73
C ALA A 146 -7.24 -13.92 -12.74
N GLU A 147 -7.51 -12.94 -13.62
CA GLU A 147 -8.81 -12.26 -13.78
C GLU A 147 -9.37 -11.73 -12.44
N ILE A 148 -8.48 -11.22 -11.60
CA ILE A 148 -8.84 -10.78 -10.27
C ILE A 148 -9.64 -9.47 -10.36
N PRO A 149 -10.83 -9.38 -9.76
CA PRO A 149 -11.73 -8.24 -9.92
C PRO A 149 -11.32 -7.08 -8.98
N VAL A 150 -10.08 -6.62 -9.10
CA VAL A 150 -9.52 -5.50 -8.34
C VAL A 150 -9.07 -4.41 -9.31
N GLN A 151 -9.36 -3.15 -8.97
CA GLN A 151 -8.78 -2.04 -9.70
C GLN A 151 -7.33 -1.87 -9.26
N ILE A 152 -6.40 -1.81 -10.21
CA ILE A 152 -5.01 -1.46 -9.96
C ILE A 152 -4.66 -0.21 -10.76
N TYR A 153 -3.84 0.66 -10.15
CA TYR A 153 -3.19 1.77 -10.82
C TYR A 153 -1.69 1.55 -10.75
N ASP A 154 -1.03 1.84 -11.86
CA ASP A 154 0.41 2.03 -11.85
C ASP A 154 0.74 3.30 -11.04
N ILE A 155 1.91 3.32 -10.42
CA ILE A 155 2.36 4.50 -9.69
C ILE A 155 2.51 5.73 -10.59
N GLU A 156 2.86 5.54 -11.87
CA GLU A 156 2.93 6.61 -12.86
C GLU A 156 1.56 7.30 -13.06
N ASP A 157 0.46 6.58 -12.82
CA ASP A 157 -0.91 7.06 -12.94
C ASP A 157 -1.48 7.62 -11.61
N PHE A 158 -0.66 7.75 -10.57
CA PHE A 158 -1.12 8.15 -9.24
C PHE A 158 -1.92 9.46 -9.24
N GLU A 159 -1.42 10.53 -9.86
CA GLU A 159 -2.13 11.83 -9.88
C GLU A 159 -3.48 11.73 -10.58
N PHE A 160 -3.56 11.00 -11.69
CA PHE A 160 -4.83 10.74 -12.37
C PHE A 160 -5.79 9.97 -11.45
N ALA A 161 -5.31 8.94 -10.74
CA ALA A 161 -6.10 8.15 -9.81
C ALA A 161 -6.63 8.97 -8.62
N VAL A 162 -5.83 9.95 -8.16
CA VAL A 162 -6.19 10.87 -7.08
C VAL A 162 -7.27 11.85 -7.53
N GLU A 163 -7.08 12.51 -8.67
CA GLU A 163 -7.96 13.56 -9.18
C GLU A 163 -9.25 13.00 -9.76
N GLU A 164 -9.12 12.15 -10.78
CA GLU A 164 -10.24 11.67 -11.60
C GLU A 164 -10.64 10.27 -11.13
N GLY A 165 -9.71 9.33 -11.16
CA GLY A 165 -9.95 7.91 -10.92
C GLY A 165 -10.98 7.29 -11.87
N ILE A 166 -10.98 5.97 -11.98
CA ILE A 166 -12.01 5.22 -12.70
C ILE A 166 -13.28 5.24 -11.85
N SER A 167 -14.35 5.83 -12.36
CA SER A 167 -15.63 5.89 -11.67
C SER A 167 -16.30 4.51 -11.66
N ALA A 168 -17.25 4.28 -10.74
CA ALA A 168 -18.05 3.05 -10.75
C ALA A 168 -18.78 2.83 -12.09
N THR A 169 -19.09 3.91 -12.81
CA THR A 169 -19.69 3.87 -14.15
C THR A 169 -18.71 3.38 -15.22
N ASP A 170 -17.43 3.69 -15.08
CA ASP A 170 -16.38 3.24 -16.02
C ASP A 170 -16.08 1.74 -15.87
N MET A 171 -16.26 1.17 -14.68
CA MET A 171 -16.15 -0.28 -14.43
C MET A 171 -17.37 -1.09 -14.88
N GLU A 172 -18.55 -0.47 -14.99
CA GLU A 172 -19.74 -1.14 -15.55
C GLU A 172 -19.63 -1.27 -17.08
N LEU A 173 -19.10 -0.23 -17.75
CA LEU A 173 -18.90 -0.22 -19.20
C LEU A 173 -17.86 -1.25 -19.70
N SER A 174 -16.90 -1.65 -18.87
CA SER A 174 -15.89 -2.66 -19.25
C SER A 174 -16.38 -4.11 -19.16
N LYS A 175 -17.52 -4.36 -18.49
CA LYS A 175 -18.13 -5.70 -18.37
C LYS A 175 -19.09 -6.05 -19.52
N ASP A 176 -19.40 -5.09 -20.38
CA ASP A 176 -20.35 -5.23 -21.48
C ASP A 176 -19.68 -5.54 -22.84
N PHE A 177 -18.38 -5.87 -22.86
CA PHE A 177 -17.63 -6.26 -24.07
C PHE A 177 -17.09 -7.70 -24.00
#